data_AF-A0A1F0TVQ4-F1
#
_entry.id   AF-A0A1F0TVQ4-F1
#
_cell.length_a   1.000
_cell.length_b   1.000
_cell.length_c   1.000
_cell.angle_alpha   90.00
_cell.angle_beta   90.00
_cell.angle_gamma   90.00
#
_symmetry.space_group_name_H-M   'P 1'
#
loop_
_entity.id
_entity.type
_entity.pdbx_description
1 polymer ?
#
loop_
_entity_poly.entity_id
_entity_poly.type
_entity_poly.pdbx_seq_one_letter_code
_entity_poly.pdbx_strand_id
1 'polypeptide(L)'
;MPNSNKALIQAQRWFAIAFTGLFAFFLVGCTTSELDENERALVAKQQLADKFDQLFNLAFESPDKAEEQFNQLVFSDLVTDDHNLLADDDVRAFQTLVQIAVRLNRDARDVPSKMSQNTLFDMYIARNQLLISSGSTLYELPYRLRSGERYQRLKELVAQIDKETQKYVDQLSSKTQAPPKDITGTQWTWTFDIDSIRENVADLNEGVYKSMKEFAFDFTLNADNTVKAQRFFLLPAVEEYSKRFNGDGDWLEANMSETPMRYATYGNKIFFRIPMKNTSNFSDGYGDVKREWYYEFTYQRNGKNLVLSQPRIGLFVQIKQFLTSYADKTFEASYPEPFKQITLTPKK
;
A
#
# COMPACT_ATOMS: atom_id res chain seq x y z
N MET A 1 -35.47 -13.88 21.42
CA MET A 1 -35.46 -13.02 22.64
C MET A 1 -35.18 -13.93 23.82
N PRO A 2 -34.01 -13.77 24.45
CA PRO A 2 -33.91 -13.00 25.69
C PRO A 2 -32.89 -11.87 25.61
N ASN A 3 -33.04 -10.90 26.53
CA ASN A 3 -32.47 -9.56 26.55
C ASN A 3 -30.94 -9.48 26.63
N SER A 4 -30.31 -8.85 25.63
CA SER A 4 -28.86 -8.58 25.52
C SER A 4 -28.37 -7.35 26.31
N ASN A 5 -29.26 -6.63 27.03
CA ASN A 5 -28.89 -5.38 27.70
C ASN A 5 -28.32 -5.53 29.13
N LYS A 6 -28.13 -6.74 29.66
CA LYS A 6 -27.57 -6.94 31.01
C LYS A 6 -26.09 -7.39 31.04
N ALA A 7 -25.55 -7.90 29.93
CA ALA A 7 -24.13 -8.25 29.85
C ALA A 7 -23.23 -7.04 29.55
N LEU A 8 -23.76 -6.02 28.87
CA LEU A 8 -23.01 -4.82 28.50
C LEU A 8 -22.73 -3.86 29.69
N ILE A 9 -23.56 -3.92 30.74
CA ILE A 9 -23.47 -3.01 31.90
C ILE A 9 -22.51 -3.54 32.98
N GLN A 10 -22.13 -4.83 32.92
CA GLN A 10 -21.27 -5.44 33.94
C GLN A 10 -19.78 -5.41 33.57
N ALA A 11 -19.45 -5.35 32.27
CA ALA A 11 -18.07 -5.19 31.80
C ALA A 11 -17.55 -3.74 31.92
N GLN A 12 -18.44 -2.74 31.96
CA GLN A 12 -18.07 -1.33 32.19
C GLN A 12 -17.76 -1.00 33.66
N ARG A 13 -18.02 -1.92 34.60
CA ARG A 13 -17.78 -1.70 36.05
C ARG A 13 -16.42 -2.15 36.55
N TRP A 14 -15.62 -2.86 35.75
CA TRP A 14 -14.25 -3.25 36.11
C TRP A 14 -13.18 -2.23 35.67
N PHE A 15 -13.56 -1.19 34.93
CA PHE A 15 -12.64 -0.13 34.47
C PHE A 15 -12.85 1.23 35.15
N ALA A 16 -13.68 1.31 36.19
CA ALA A 16 -13.94 2.53 36.95
C ALA A 16 -13.41 2.49 38.41
N ILE A 17 -12.56 1.51 38.75
CA ILE A 17 -11.94 1.39 40.09
C ILE A 17 -10.43 1.26 39.91
N ALA A 18 -9.82 2.30 39.35
CA ALA A 18 -8.39 2.61 39.50
C ALA A 18 -8.08 4.11 39.34
N PHE A 19 -9.08 4.97 39.06
CA PHE A 19 -8.84 6.39 38.74
C PHE A 19 -9.87 7.37 39.35
N THR A 20 -10.56 6.97 40.42
CA THR A 20 -11.54 7.81 41.13
C THR A 20 -11.33 7.75 42.63
N GLY A 21 -10.12 8.07 43.06
CA GLY A 21 -9.76 8.01 44.47
C GLY A 21 -8.65 8.97 44.91
N LEU A 22 -8.47 10.15 44.30
CA LEU A 22 -7.72 11.25 44.94
C LEU A 22 -7.90 12.61 44.23
N PHE A 23 -9.15 13.01 43.98
CA PHE A 23 -9.48 14.39 43.54
C PHE A 23 -10.23 15.15 44.64
N ALA A 24 -9.71 15.12 45.87
CA ALA A 24 -10.27 15.87 46.99
C ALA A 24 -9.19 16.34 47.98
N PHE A 25 -8.12 16.99 47.51
CA PHE A 25 -7.20 17.75 48.38
C PHE A 25 -6.59 18.96 47.67
N PHE A 26 -7.41 19.77 46.99
CA PHE A 26 -7.08 21.17 46.73
C PHE A 26 -7.98 22.03 47.60
N LEU A 27 -7.46 22.45 48.76
CA LEU A 27 -7.78 23.68 49.51
C LEU A 27 -7.35 23.56 50.99
N VAL A 28 -6.05 23.47 51.30
CA VAL A 28 -5.39 24.08 52.49
C VAL A 28 -3.89 24.19 52.18
N GLY A 29 -3.25 25.30 52.56
CA GLY A 29 -1.91 25.72 52.15
C GLY A 29 -0.71 24.87 52.62
N CYS A 30 0.45 25.24 52.05
CA CYS A 30 1.84 24.94 52.45
C CYS A 30 2.07 23.72 53.37
N THR A 31 2.63 22.66 52.81
CA THR A 31 3.93 22.09 53.25
C THR A 31 4.42 21.17 52.14
N THR A 32 5.71 21.24 51.82
CA THR A 32 6.42 20.24 51.02
C THR A 32 6.37 18.89 51.76
N SER A 33 5.34 18.10 51.52
CA SER A 33 5.35 16.68 51.89
C SER A 33 6.25 15.95 50.91
N GLU A 34 7.32 15.35 51.42
CA GLU A 34 8.13 14.41 50.66
C GLU A 34 7.23 13.31 50.11
N LEU A 35 7.05 13.29 48.78
CA LEU A 35 6.37 12.20 48.09
C LEU A 35 7.02 10.87 48.49
N ASP A 36 6.20 9.83 48.71
CA ASP A 36 6.75 8.49 48.91
C ASP A 36 7.42 7.97 47.63
N GLU A 37 8.21 6.90 47.73
CA GLU A 37 8.99 6.37 46.60
C GLU A 37 8.11 5.92 45.41
N ASN A 38 6.90 5.42 45.68
CA ASN A 38 5.96 4.99 44.65
C ASN A 38 5.29 6.19 43.96
N GLU A 39 4.96 7.24 44.72
CA GLU A 39 4.42 8.50 44.20
C GLU A 39 5.47 9.24 43.36
N ARG A 40 6.74 9.25 43.77
CA ARG A 40 7.84 9.81 42.97
C ARG A 40 8.01 9.06 41.65
N ALA A 41 7.99 7.73 41.68
CA ALA A 41 8.09 6.90 40.48
C ALA A 41 6.91 7.14 39.52
N LEU A 42 5.69 7.29 40.07
CA LEU A 42 4.49 7.59 39.28
C LEU A 42 4.56 8.98 38.63
N VAL A 43 4.96 10.00 39.39
CA VAL A 43 5.14 11.37 38.87
C VAL A 43 6.22 11.41 37.79
N ALA A 44 7.33 10.71 37.95
CA ALA A 44 8.38 10.61 36.94
C ALA A 44 7.88 9.92 35.66
N LYS A 45 7.10 8.83 35.77
CA LYS A 45 6.47 8.18 34.62
C LYS A 45 5.47 9.09 33.91
N GLN A 46 4.69 9.88 34.66
CA GLN A 46 3.76 10.84 34.07
C GLN A 46 4.49 11.96 33.31
N GLN A 47 5.52 12.55 33.92
CA GLN A 47 6.34 13.58 33.25
C GLN A 47 7.00 13.03 31.98
N LEU A 48 7.44 11.77 32.00
CA LEU A 48 8.01 11.12 30.84
C LEU A 48 6.96 10.89 29.74
N ALA A 49 5.75 10.46 30.10
CA ALA A 49 4.64 10.33 29.17
C ALA A 49 4.28 11.69 28.53
N ASP A 50 4.25 12.78 29.32
CA ASP A 50 4.00 14.13 28.82
C ASP A 50 5.07 14.59 27.82
N LYS A 51 6.36 14.27 28.07
CA LYS A 51 7.46 14.53 27.12
C LYS A 51 7.26 13.76 25.81
N PHE A 52 6.90 12.48 25.86
CA PHE A 52 6.62 11.70 24.65
C PHE A 52 5.40 12.23 23.89
N ASP A 53 4.39 12.74 24.59
CA ASP A 53 3.22 13.36 23.97
C ASP A 53 3.57 14.65 23.24
N GLN A 54 4.44 15.48 23.82
CA GLN A 54 4.96 16.66 23.17
C GLN A 54 5.76 16.29 21.90
N LEU A 55 6.63 15.28 21.98
CA LEU A 55 7.39 14.79 20.83
C LEU A 55 6.48 14.21 19.74
N PHE A 56 5.44 13.47 20.14
CA PHE A 56 4.43 12.94 19.21
C PHE A 56 3.73 14.06 18.46
N ASN A 57 3.28 15.11 19.17
CA ASN A 57 2.65 16.27 18.55
C ASN A 57 3.62 17.03 17.64
N LEU A 58 4.85 17.25 18.11
CA LEU A 58 5.91 17.91 17.35
C LEU A 58 6.22 17.17 16.05
N ALA A 59 6.11 15.83 16.02
CA ALA A 59 6.36 15.05 14.81
C ALA A 59 5.43 15.44 13.63
N PHE A 60 4.22 15.92 13.91
CA PHE A 60 3.28 16.41 12.88
C PHE A 60 3.64 17.81 12.38
N GLU A 61 4.28 18.63 13.21
CA GLU A 61 4.68 20.00 12.87
C GLU A 61 6.08 20.05 12.23
N SER A 62 7.00 19.23 12.74
CA SER A 62 8.41 19.16 12.34
C SER A 62 8.99 17.79 12.72
N PRO A 63 8.90 16.77 11.84
CA PRO A 63 9.39 15.43 12.10
C PRO A 63 10.90 15.41 12.36
N ASP A 64 11.68 16.24 11.66
CA ASP A 64 13.14 16.28 11.86
C ASP A 64 13.51 16.84 13.24
N LYS A 65 12.83 17.90 13.71
CA LYS A 65 13.02 18.42 15.08
C LYS A 65 12.53 17.44 16.14
N ALA A 66 11.41 16.76 15.88
CA ALA A 66 10.90 15.73 16.77
C ALA A 66 11.88 14.56 16.90
N GLU A 67 12.51 14.12 15.80
CA GLU A 67 13.54 13.08 15.82
C GLU A 67 14.79 13.52 16.58
N GLU A 68 15.26 14.76 16.35
CA GLU A 68 16.41 15.32 17.07
C GLU A 68 16.17 15.33 18.59
N GLN A 69 15.02 15.88 19.03
CA GLN A 69 14.66 15.94 20.45
C GLN A 69 14.36 14.56 21.04
N PHE A 70 13.78 13.65 20.25
CA PHE A 70 13.57 12.26 20.65
C PHE A 70 14.90 11.55 20.90
N ASN A 71 15.88 11.72 20.00
CA ASN A 71 17.21 11.14 20.18
C ASN A 71 17.89 11.70 21.43
N GLN A 72 17.78 13.01 21.68
CA GLN A 72 18.28 13.61 22.92
C GLN A 72 17.63 12.95 24.15
N LEU A 73 16.30 12.84 24.19
CA LEU A 73 15.57 12.19 25.28
C LEU A 73 16.06 10.75 25.54
N VAL A 74 16.27 9.97 24.47
CA VAL A 74 16.74 8.58 24.58
C VAL A 74 18.15 8.49 25.15
N PHE A 75 19.05 9.40 24.76
CA PHE A 75 20.44 9.38 25.20
C PHE A 75 20.69 10.06 26.55
N SER A 76 19.89 11.06 26.96
CA SER A 76 20.13 11.83 28.19
C SER A 76 19.21 11.48 29.35
N ASP A 77 17.94 11.15 29.08
CA ASP A 77 16.90 11.10 30.11
C ASP A 77 16.40 9.67 30.40
N LEU A 78 16.59 8.73 29.46
CA LEU A 78 16.15 7.33 29.61
C LEU A 78 17.26 6.38 30.08
N VAL A 79 18.52 6.79 29.94
CA VAL A 79 19.69 6.04 30.39
C VAL A 79 20.55 6.98 31.22
N THR A 80 20.66 6.69 32.51
CA THR A 80 21.53 7.39 33.45
C THR A 80 22.41 6.36 34.17
N ASP A 81 23.46 6.82 34.86
CA ASP A 81 24.39 5.95 35.59
C ASP A 81 23.66 5.06 36.63
N ASP A 82 22.50 5.51 37.13
CA ASP A 82 21.74 4.82 38.18
C ASP A 82 20.48 4.08 37.66
N HIS A 83 19.97 4.38 36.46
CA HIS A 83 18.71 3.82 35.95
C HIS A 83 18.69 3.68 34.41
N ASN A 84 18.19 2.53 33.92
CA ASN A 84 17.94 2.26 32.50
C ASN A 84 16.46 1.95 32.25
N LEU A 85 15.75 2.92 31.69
CA LEU A 85 14.31 2.83 31.39
C LEU A 85 14.02 2.30 29.98
N LEU A 86 15.04 1.98 29.18
CA LEU A 86 14.84 1.45 27.81
C LEU A 86 14.20 0.06 27.79
N ALA A 87 14.33 -0.70 28.89
CA ALA A 87 13.72 -2.01 29.02
C ALA A 87 12.24 -1.95 29.50
N ASP A 88 11.75 -0.80 29.96
CA ASP A 88 10.38 -0.64 30.42
C ASP A 88 9.42 -0.69 29.22
N ASP A 89 8.39 -1.55 29.32
CA ASP A 89 7.44 -1.79 28.24
C ASP A 89 6.71 -0.52 27.81
N ASP A 90 6.28 0.32 28.76
CA ASP A 90 5.53 1.55 28.51
C ASP A 90 6.40 2.57 27.82
N VAL A 91 7.64 2.71 28.28
CA VAL A 91 8.64 3.57 27.64
C VAL A 91 8.91 3.11 26.20
N ARG A 92 9.08 1.81 25.95
CA ARG A 92 9.25 1.28 24.57
C ARG A 92 8.04 1.54 23.68
N ALA A 93 6.83 1.45 24.25
CA ALA A 93 5.61 1.74 23.51
C ALA A 93 5.53 3.22 23.13
N PHE A 94 5.83 4.14 24.04
CA PHE A 94 5.89 5.57 23.74
C PHE A 94 6.96 5.91 22.71
N GLN A 95 8.15 5.31 22.81
CA GLN A 95 9.21 5.47 21.81
C GLN A 95 8.73 5.07 20.41
N THR A 96 8.12 3.88 20.31
CA THR A 96 7.62 3.35 19.04
C THR A 96 6.57 4.29 18.44
N LEU A 97 5.69 4.87 19.28
CA LEU A 97 4.67 5.81 18.84
C LEU A 97 5.26 7.07 18.22
N VAL A 98 6.27 7.68 18.86
CA VAL A 98 6.96 8.88 18.35
C VAL A 98 7.71 8.56 17.06
N GLN A 99 8.47 7.46 17.02
CA GLN A 99 9.21 7.03 15.82
C GLN A 99 8.29 6.78 14.61
N ILE A 100 7.11 6.21 14.85
CA ILE A 100 6.09 5.99 13.81
C ILE A 100 5.51 7.33 13.34
N ALA A 101 5.20 8.25 14.27
CA ALA A 101 4.72 9.59 13.92
C ALA A 101 5.74 10.36 13.07
N VAL A 102 7.03 10.31 13.42
CA VAL A 102 8.12 10.92 12.66
C VAL A 102 8.19 10.34 11.25
N ARG A 103 8.28 9.01 11.11
CA ARG A 103 8.40 8.34 9.81
C ARG A 103 7.22 8.62 8.89
N LEU A 104 5.99 8.53 9.40
CA LEU A 104 4.79 8.81 8.60
C LEU A 104 4.73 10.27 8.13
N ASN A 105 5.11 11.23 8.99
CA ASN A 105 5.11 12.64 8.60
C ASN A 105 6.22 12.97 7.60
N ARG A 106 7.38 12.29 7.68
CA ARG A 106 8.43 12.38 6.66
C ARG A 106 7.94 11.82 5.32
N ASP A 107 7.34 10.63 5.33
CA ASP A 107 6.75 10.04 4.12
C ASP A 107 5.70 10.96 3.48
N ALA A 108 4.84 11.60 4.29
CA ALA A 108 3.87 12.58 3.81
C ALA A 108 4.54 13.81 3.16
N ARG A 109 5.62 14.34 3.76
CA ARG A 109 6.38 15.46 3.20
C ARG A 109 7.11 15.10 1.91
N ASP A 110 7.53 13.86 1.76
CA ASP A 110 8.25 13.38 0.58
C ASP A 110 7.32 13.11 -0.61
N VAL A 111 5.99 13.04 -0.40
CA VAL A 111 5.00 12.77 -1.46
C VAL A 111 5.24 13.59 -2.73
N PRO A 112 5.40 14.93 -2.70
CA PRO A 112 5.60 15.73 -3.91
C PRO A 112 6.85 15.31 -4.71
N SER A 113 7.93 14.97 -4.02
CA SER A 113 9.19 14.56 -4.65
C SER A 113 9.07 13.15 -5.24
N LYS A 114 8.52 12.20 -4.48
CA LYS A 114 8.34 10.80 -4.90
C LYS A 114 7.31 10.67 -6.02
N MET A 115 6.28 11.52 -6.02
CA MET A 115 5.25 11.58 -7.06
C MET A 115 5.64 12.47 -8.26
N SER A 116 6.88 12.99 -8.34
CA SER A 116 7.36 13.71 -9.51
C SER A 116 7.76 12.74 -10.64
N GLN A 117 6.80 11.97 -11.13
CA GLN A 117 7.00 10.94 -12.14
C GLN A 117 6.47 11.37 -13.51
N ASN A 118 7.14 10.90 -14.57
CA ASN A 118 6.84 11.31 -15.95
C ASN A 118 5.80 10.41 -16.64
N THR A 119 5.62 9.18 -16.15
CA THR A 119 4.67 8.21 -16.72
C THR A 119 3.64 7.80 -15.67
N LEU A 120 2.45 7.38 -16.12
CA LEU A 120 1.45 6.85 -15.20
C LEU A 120 1.93 5.57 -14.53
N PHE A 121 2.68 4.72 -15.24
CA PHE A 121 3.28 3.53 -14.67
C PHE A 121 4.15 3.86 -13.45
N ASP A 122 5.15 4.73 -13.64
CA ASP A 122 6.07 5.14 -12.56
C ASP A 122 5.34 5.83 -11.41
N MET A 123 4.31 6.63 -11.74
CA MET A 123 3.46 7.29 -10.75
C MET A 123 2.73 6.27 -9.85
N TYR A 124 2.13 5.24 -10.43
CA TYR A 124 1.46 4.19 -9.66
C TYR A 124 2.45 3.34 -8.86
N ILE A 125 3.63 3.02 -9.41
CA ILE A 125 4.70 2.31 -8.70
C ILE A 125 5.14 3.10 -7.46
N ALA A 126 5.40 4.40 -7.61
CA ALA A 126 5.80 5.28 -6.51
C ALA A 126 4.67 5.42 -5.46
N ARG A 127 3.43 5.59 -5.90
CA ARG A 127 2.26 5.61 -5.01
C ARG A 127 2.18 4.34 -4.18
N ASN A 128 2.27 3.17 -4.80
CA ASN A 128 2.15 1.90 -4.07
C ASN A 128 3.29 1.72 -3.06
N GLN A 129 4.52 2.13 -3.38
CA GLN A 129 5.64 2.11 -2.43
C GLN A 129 5.36 2.96 -1.19
N LEU A 130 4.81 4.17 -1.38
CA LEU A 130 4.38 5.04 -0.28
C LEU A 130 3.27 4.41 0.56
N LEU A 131 2.28 3.78 -0.08
CA LEU A 131 1.18 3.09 0.62
C LEU A 131 1.65 1.85 1.39
N ILE A 132 2.56 1.07 0.82
CA ILE A 132 3.19 -0.08 1.49
C ILE A 132 3.99 0.41 2.71
N SER A 133 4.85 1.42 2.53
CA SER A 133 5.66 2.00 3.61
C SER A 133 4.80 2.50 4.76
N SER A 134 3.85 3.38 4.44
CA SER A 134 2.98 4.02 5.42
C SER A 134 2.04 3.03 6.12
N GLY A 135 1.43 2.10 5.36
CA GLY A 135 0.60 1.04 5.92
C GLY A 135 1.39 0.10 6.83
N SER A 136 2.57 -0.35 6.40
CA SER A 136 3.43 -1.25 7.19
C SER A 136 3.92 -0.57 8.47
N THR A 137 4.29 0.71 8.38
CA THR A 137 4.70 1.50 9.56
C THR A 137 3.61 1.53 10.63
N LEU A 138 2.32 1.61 10.27
CA LEU A 138 1.22 1.50 11.25
C LEU A 138 1.14 0.10 11.89
N TYR A 139 1.44 -0.97 11.13
CA TYR A 139 1.45 -2.34 11.65
C TYR A 139 2.62 -2.62 12.61
N GLU A 140 3.62 -1.75 12.69
CA GLU A 140 4.70 -1.85 13.68
C GLU A 140 4.24 -1.43 15.09
N LEU A 141 3.13 -0.70 15.23
CA LEU A 141 2.62 -0.31 16.54
C LEU A 141 2.28 -1.55 17.39
N PRO A 142 2.68 -1.60 18.67
CA PRO A 142 2.19 -2.61 19.60
C PRO A 142 0.66 -2.64 19.63
N TYR A 143 0.05 -3.83 19.75
CA TYR A 143 -1.42 -3.99 19.70
C TYR A 143 -2.16 -3.05 20.65
N ARG A 144 -1.63 -2.84 21.86
CA ARG A 144 -2.18 -1.92 22.87
C ARG A 144 -2.26 -0.46 22.42
N LEU A 145 -1.42 -0.04 21.47
CA LEU A 145 -1.41 1.32 20.92
C LEU A 145 -2.26 1.44 19.64
N ARG A 146 -2.93 0.37 19.18
CA ARG A 146 -3.78 0.40 17.98
C ARG A 146 -5.23 0.80 18.29
N SER A 147 -5.40 1.71 19.24
CA SER A 147 -6.70 2.30 19.57
C SER A 147 -6.52 3.70 20.18
N GLY A 148 -7.62 4.45 20.31
CA GLY A 148 -7.60 5.80 20.86
C GLY A 148 -7.18 6.90 19.86
N GLU A 149 -7.11 8.13 20.37
CA GLU A 149 -6.94 9.35 19.57
C GLU A 149 -5.62 9.39 18.79
N ARG A 150 -4.51 8.99 19.43
CA ARG A 150 -3.18 9.00 18.80
C ARG A 150 -3.12 8.04 17.61
N TYR A 151 -3.66 6.84 17.78
CA TYR A 151 -3.75 5.87 16.69
C TYR A 151 -4.64 6.38 15.55
N GLN A 152 -5.77 6.99 15.89
CA GLN A 152 -6.69 7.55 14.91
C GLN A 152 -6.03 8.67 14.10
N ARG A 153 -5.25 9.54 14.75
CA ARG A 153 -4.46 10.58 14.07
C ARG A 153 -3.40 10.02 13.12
N LEU A 154 -2.72 8.94 13.50
CA LEU A 154 -1.77 8.26 12.61
C LEU A 154 -2.46 7.60 11.41
N LYS A 155 -3.63 6.98 11.62
CA LYS A 155 -4.46 6.44 10.51
C LYS A 155 -4.90 7.53 9.54
N GLU A 156 -5.31 8.69 10.05
CA GLU A 156 -5.70 9.83 9.24
C GLU A 156 -4.53 10.34 8.39
N LEU A 157 -3.31 10.33 8.93
CA LEU A 157 -2.11 10.69 8.17
C LEU A 157 -1.85 9.70 7.02
N VAL A 158 -1.99 8.39 7.23
CA VAL A 158 -1.88 7.39 6.14
C VAL A 158 -2.96 7.58 5.08
N ALA A 159 -4.20 7.85 5.49
CA ALA A 159 -5.29 8.16 4.56
C ALA A 159 -5.03 9.46 3.79
N GLN A 160 -4.39 10.44 4.42
CA GLN A 160 -3.99 11.69 3.75
C GLN A 160 -2.92 11.44 2.70
N ILE A 161 -1.90 10.61 2.99
CA ILE A 161 -0.88 10.20 2.00
C ILE A 161 -1.55 9.56 0.77
N ASP A 162 -2.51 8.64 0.98
CA ASP A 162 -3.27 8.03 -0.10
C ASP A 162 -4.02 9.07 -0.95
N LYS A 163 -4.75 9.96 -0.28
CA LYS A 163 -5.50 11.04 -0.94
C LYS A 163 -4.58 11.99 -1.71
N GLU A 164 -3.43 12.35 -1.16
CA GLU A 164 -2.48 13.26 -1.80
C GLU A 164 -1.82 12.62 -3.00
N THR A 165 -1.31 11.39 -2.87
CA THR A 165 -0.73 10.65 -4.00
C THR A 165 -1.74 10.48 -5.14
N GLN A 166 -3.02 10.21 -4.84
CA GLN A 166 -4.06 10.13 -5.87
C GLN A 166 -4.24 11.44 -6.64
N LYS A 167 -4.11 12.62 -6.00
CA LYS A 167 -4.18 13.90 -6.72
C LYS A 167 -3.11 14.02 -7.79
N TYR A 168 -1.88 13.56 -7.54
CA TYR A 168 -0.80 13.59 -8.54
C TYR A 168 -1.09 12.63 -9.71
N VAL A 169 -1.63 11.45 -9.42
CA VAL A 169 -2.09 10.51 -10.44
C VAL A 169 -3.18 11.14 -11.32
N ASP A 170 -4.19 11.77 -10.70
CA ASP A 170 -5.29 12.42 -11.41
C ASP A 170 -4.79 13.60 -12.28
N GLN A 171 -3.87 14.40 -11.73
CA GLN A 171 -3.25 15.51 -12.46
C GLN A 171 -2.46 15.02 -13.68
N LEU A 172 -1.64 13.98 -13.55
CA LEU A 172 -0.91 13.41 -14.69
C LEU A 172 -1.87 12.77 -15.69
N SER A 173 -2.88 12.03 -15.21
CA SER A 173 -3.90 11.40 -16.05
C SER A 173 -4.66 12.43 -16.88
N SER A 174 -4.99 13.60 -16.29
CA SER A 174 -5.70 14.68 -16.98
C SER A 174 -4.90 15.32 -18.13
N LYS A 175 -3.57 15.15 -18.12
CA LYS A 175 -2.66 15.65 -19.16
C LYS A 175 -2.39 14.62 -20.26
N THR A 176 -2.90 13.40 -20.13
CA THR A 176 -2.75 12.38 -21.17
C THR A 176 -3.53 12.77 -22.41
N GLN A 177 -2.98 12.42 -23.58
CA GLN A 177 -3.59 12.80 -24.85
C GLN A 177 -4.80 11.92 -25.14
N ALA A 178 -5.72 12.46 -25.95
CA ALA A 178 -6.80 11.66 -26.53
C ALA A 178 -6.18 10.46 -27.26
N PRO A 179 -6.74 9.25 -27.08
CA PRO A 179 -6.20 8.06 -27.72
C PRO A 179 -6.13 8.20 -29.25
N PRO A 180 -5.05 7.71 -29.90
CA PRO A 180 -4.92 7.76 -31.35
C PRO A 180 -6.05 7.03 -32.08
N LYS A 181 -6.62 7.67 -33.11
CA LYS A 181 -7.77 7.14 -33.86
C LYS A 181 -7.49 5.80 -34.54
N ASP A 182 -6.25 5.54 -34.89
CA ASP A 182 -5.76 4.35 -35.61
C ASP A 182 -5.62 3.10 -34.73
N ILE A 183 -5.73 3.24 -33.40
CA ILE A 183 -5.80 2.09 -32.46
C ILE A 183 -7.17 1.95 -31.78
N THR A 184 -8.01 2.98 -31.82
CA THR A 184 -9.36 2.97 -31.23
C THR A 184 -10.42 2.38 -32.16
N GLY A 185 -11.51 1.86 -31.59
CA GLY A 185 -12.67 1.36 -32.34
C GLY A 185 -12.42 0.07 -33.12
N THR A 186 -11.19 -0.45 -33.09
CA THR A 186 -10.82 -1.76 -33.64
C THR A 186 -10.87 -2.80 -32.53
N GLN A 187 -11.49 -3.96 -32.79
CA GLN A 187 -11.38 -5.11 -31.93
C GLN A 187 -10.03 -5.79 -32.17
N TRP A 188 -9.14 -5.72 -31.18
CA TRP A 188 -7.81 -6.30 -31.20
C TRP A 188 -7.85 -7.71 -30.63
N THR A 189 -7.21 -8.64 -31.33
CA THR A 189 -7.05 -10.02 -30.86
C THR A 189 -5.63 -10.54 -30.98
N TRP A 190 -5.23 -11.34 -30.00
CA TRP A 190 -4.01 -12.11 -29.98
C TRP A 190 -4.27 -13.40 -29.22
N THR A 191 -3.75 -14.52 -29.72
CA THR A 191 -3.82 -15.80 -29.03
C THR A 191 -2.45 -16.47 -29.03
N PHE A 192 -2.17 -17.25 -28.00
CA PHE A 192 -0.93 -17.97 -27.85
C PHE A 192 -1.15 -19.31 -27.12
N ASP A 193 -0.63 -20.39 -27.70
CA ASP A 193 -0.73 -21.74 -27.16
C ASP A 193 0.24 -21.93 -25.97
N ILE A 194 -0.33 -22.17 -24.80
CA ILE A 194 0.38 -22.27 -23.51
C ILE A 194 1.30 -23.49 -23.47
N ASP A 195 0.92 -24.57 -24.15
CA ASP A 195 1.61 -25.85 -24.04
C ASP A 195 3.06 -25.74 -24.54
N SER A 196 3.34 -24.80 -25.44
CA SER A 196 4.70 -24.52 -25.94
C SER A 196 5.68 -23.97 -24.88
N ILE A 197 5.20 -23.45 -23.76
CA ILE A 197 6.03 -22.93 -22.66
C ILE A 197 5.75 -23.57 -21.30
N ARG A 198 4.79 -24.52 -21.22
CA ARG A 198 4.30 -25.09 -19.96
C ARG A 198 5.40 -25.77 -19.13
N GLU A 199 6.34 -26.45 -19.77
CA GLU A 199 7.45 -27.12 -19.07
C GLU A 199 8.49 -26.14 -18.52
N ASN A 200 8.54 -24.92 -19.07
CA ASN A 200 9.54 -23.91 -18.70
C ASN A 200 9.06 -22.97 -17.58
N VAL A 201 7.76 -23.01 -17.26
CA VAL A 201 7.12 -22.13 -16.27
C VAL A 201 6.31 -22.97 -15.28
N ALA A 202 6.81 -23.10 -14.06
CA ALA A 202 6.21 -23.95 -13.03
C ALA A 202 4.73 -23.61 -12.78
N ASP A 203 4.40 -22.33 -12.69
CA ASP A 203 3.07 -21.84 -12.33
C ASP A 203 1.99 -22.22 -13.36
N LEU A 204 2.38 -22.51 -14.61
CA LEU A 204 1.44 -23.01 -15.63
C LEU A 204 0.93 -24.43 -15.31
N ASN A 205 1.57 -25.14 -14.38
CA ASN A 205 1.17 -26.48 -13.95
C ASN A 205 0.33 -26.48 -12.67
N GLU A 206 0.03 -25.30 -12.13
CA GLU A 206 -0.67 -25.11 -10.86
C GLU A 206 -1.88 -24.17 -11.02
N GLY A 207 -2.77 -24.16 -10.01
CA GLY A 207 -3.88 -23.22 -9.89
C GLY A 207 -4.77 -23.12 -11.14
N VAL A 208 -5.12 -21.88 -11.51
CA VAL A 208 -6.00 -21.55 -12.63
C VAL A 208 -5.38 -21.83 -14.00
N TYR A 209 -4.06 -21.96 -14.09
CA TYR A 209 -3.34 -22.18 -15.36
C TYR A 209 -3.28 -23.64 -15.79
N LYS A 210 -3.41 -24.56 -14.82
CA LYS A 210 -3.24 -26.00 -15.06
C LYS A 210 -4.15 -26.54 -16.16
N SER A 211 -5.38 -26.04 -16.27
CA SER A 211 -6.36 -26.45 -17.28
C SER A 211 -6.41 -25.53 -18.50
N MET A 212 -5.64 -24.44 -18.51
CA MET A 212 -5.69 -23.40 -19.53
C MET A 212 -4.92 -23.84 -20.77
N LYS A 213 -5.50 -23.70 -21.97
CA LYS A 213 -4.86 -24.10 -23.25
C LYS A 213 -4.21 -22.95 -24.00
N GLU A 214 -4.77 -21.76 -23.92
CA GLU A 214 -4.31 -20.59 -24.67
C GLU A 214 -4.42 -19.33 -23.84
N PHE A 215 -3.43 -18.44 -23.96
CA PHE A 215 -3.60 -17.03 -23.61
C PHE A 215 -4.34 -16.34 -24.74
N ALA A 216 -5.30 -15.47 -24.39
CA ALA A 216 -6.01 -14.70 -25.39
C ALA A 216 -6.28 -13.27 -24.93
N PHE A 217 -6.05 -12.34 -25.85
CA PHE A 217 -6.55 -10.99 -25.80
C PHE A 217 -7.63 -10.83 -26.84
N ASP A 218 -8.72 -10.21 -26.42
CA ASP A 218 -9.85 -9.85 -27.25
C ASP A 218 -10.52 -8.63 -26.63
N PHE A 219 -10.13 -7.44 -27.10
CA PHE A 219 -10.59 -6.18 -26.55
C PHE A 219 -10.65 -5.06 -27.59
N THR A 220 -11.44 -4.03 -27.28
CA THR A 220 -11.53 -2.78 -28.03
C THR A 220 -11.08 -1.64 -27.15
N LEU A 221 -10.19 -0.79 -27.69
CA LEU A 221 -9.83 0.49 -27.10
C LEU A 221 -10.83 1.55 -27.55
N ASN A 222 -11.53 2.19 -26.61
CA ASN A 222 -12.51 3.22 -26.91
C ASN A 222 -11.88 4.62 -26.87
N ALA A 223 -12.47 5.57 -27.59
CA ALA A 223 -11.96 6.94 -27.66
C ALA A 223 -12.06 7.71 -26.32
N ASP A 224 -12.83 7.20 -25.36
CA ASP A 224 -13.03 7.77 -24.01
C ASP A 224 -12.09 7.14 -22.95
N ASN A 225 -10.96 6.57 -23.38
CA ASN A 225 -9.96 5.94 -22.50
C ASN A 225 -10.45 4.68 -21.76
N THR A 226 -11.56 4.08 -22.20
CA THR A 226 -12.06 2.80 -21.65
C THR A 226 -11.69 1.62 -22.54
N VAL A 227 -11.60 0.44 -21.93
CA VAL A 227 -11.37 -0.84 -22.62
C VAL A 227 -12.63 -1.68 -22.51
N LYS A 228 -13.15 -2.15 -23.65
CA LYS A 228 -14.17 -3.19 -23.70
C LYS A 228 -13.49 -4.53 -24.00
N ALA A 229 -13.37 -5.40 -23.01
CA ALA A 229 -12.73 -6.71 -23.17
C ALA A 229 -13.76 -7.84 -23.21
N GLN A 230 -13.67 -8.72 -24.20
CA GLN A 230 -14.32 -10.04 -24.18
C GLN A 230 -13.44 -11.04 -23.43
N ARG A 231 -12.12 -10.94 -23.61
CA ARG A 231 -11.12 -11.71 -22.90
C ARG A 231 -9.86 -10.86 -22.77
N PHE A 232 -9.33 -10.75 -21.56
CA PHE A 232 -8.09 -10.02 -21.32
C PHE A 232 -7.26 -10.82 -20.32
N PHE A 233 -6.18 -11.42 -20.77
CA PHE A 233 -5.32 -12.14 -19.85
C PHE A 233 -4.47 -11.21 -18.97
N LEU A 234 -4.32 -11.52 -17.68
CA LEU A 234 -3.41 -10.77 -16.82
C LEU A 234 -2.00 -11.30 -17.02
N LEU A 235 -1.18 -10.59 -17.82
CA LEU A 235 0.19 -11.00 -18.08
C LEU A 235 0.98 -11.15 -16.79
N PRO A 236 1.81 -12.19 -16.67
CA PRO A 236 2.49 -12.48 -15.42
C PRO A 236 3.49 -11.38 -15.03
N ALA A 237 3.54 -11.07 -13.73
CA ALA A 237 4.66 -10.38 -13.12
C ALA A 237 5.65 -11.41 -12.56
N VAL A 238 6.93 -11.25 -12.88
CA VAL A 238 8.06 -12.10 -12.48
C VAL A 238 8.90 -11.36 -11.44
N GLU A 239 9.13 -12.00 -10.30
CA GLU A 239 10.09 -11.51 -9.31
C GLU A 239 11.52 -11.73 -9.84
N GLU A 240 12.43 -10.77 -9.62
CA GLU A 240 13.81 -10.89 -10.07
C GLU A 240 14.42 -12.23 -9.58
N TYR A 241 15.11 -12.94 -10.47
CA TYR A 241 15.66 -14.30 -10.24
C TYR A 241 14.64 -15.42 -9.97
N SER A 242 13.33 -15.17 -10.15
CA SER A 242 12.29 -16.19 -10.04
C SER A 242 11.83 -16.69 -11.41
N LYS A 243 11.52 -17.99 -11.49
CA LYS A 243 10.76 -18.59 -12.62
C LYS A 243 9.27 -18.72 -12.33
N ARG A 244 8.81 -18.18 -11.19
CA ARG A 244 7.41 -18.14 -10.80
C ARG A 244 6.78 -16.83 -11.24
N PHE A 245 5.54 -16.94 -11.68
CA PHE A 245 4.70 -15.88 -12.21
C PHE A 245 3.60 -15.60 -11.22
N ASN A 246 3.62 -14.43 -10.62
CA ASN A 246 2.41 -13.99 -9.95
C ASN A 246 1.46 -13.48 -11.04
N GLY A 247 0.51 -14.31 -11.44
CA GLY A 247 -0.50 -14.00 -12.44
C GLY A 247 -1.86 -14.55 -12.01
N ASP A 248 -2.92 -13.79 -12.21
CA ASP A 248 -4.26 -14.13 -11.72
C ASP A 248 -5.16 -14.86 -12.72
N GLY A 249 -4.67 -15.17 -13.93
CA GLY A 249 -5.50 -15.83 -14.94
C GLY A 249 -6.17 -14.84 -15.90
N ASP A 250 -7.30 -15.30 -16.45
CA ASP A 250 -8.20 -14.48 -17.24
C ASP A 250 -8.79 -13.37 -16.34
N TRP A 251 -8.76 -12.14 -16.83
CA TRP A 251 -9.54 -11.06 -16.25
C TRP A 251 -11.03 -11.38 -16.33
N LEU A 252 -11.76 -11.10 -15.25
CA LEU A 252 -13.22 -11.19 -15.20
C LEU A 252 -13.78 -9.86 -14.66
N GLU A 253 -14.76 -9.28 -15.37
CA GLU A 253 -15.40 -8.02 -14.98
C GLU A 253 -15.97 -8.08 -13.56
N ALA A 254 -16.52 -9.24 -13.15
CA ALA A 254 -17.06 -9.46 -11.81
C ALA A 254 -16.02 -9.25 -10.69
N ASN A 255 -14.73 -9.43 -10.99
CA ASN A 255 -13.62 -9.31 -10.06
C ASN A 255 -13.00 -7.90 -10.03
N MET A 256 -13.48 -6.96 -10.85
CA MET A 256 -12.92 -5.61 -10.94
C MET A 256 -13.43 -4.68 -9.85
N SER A 257 -12.54 -3.95 -9.21
CA SER A 257 -12.94 -2.91 -8.25
C SER A 257 -13.46 -1.64 -8.94
N GLU A 258 -13.05 -1.43 -10.19
CA GLU A 258 -13.48 -0.30 -11.02
C GLU A 258 -13.82 -0.79 -12.43
N THR A 259 -15.01 -0.48 -12.91
CA THR A 259 -15.45 -0.79 -14.28
C THR A 259 -15.95 0.49 -14.98
N PRO A 260 -15.67 0.66 -16.30
CA PRO A 260 -14.88 -0.22 -17.17
C PRO A 260 -13.36 -0.13 -16.90
N MET A 261 -12.60 -1.11 -17.41
CA MET A 261 -11.13 -1.05 -17.43
C MET A 261 -10.67 0.21 -18.17
N ARG A 262 -9.57 0.82 -17.72
CA ARG A 262 -9.06 2.07 -18.27
C ARG A 262 -7.66 1.93 -18.85
N TYR A 263 -7.41 2.74 -19.87
CA TYR A 263 -6.10 2.86 -20.49
C TYR A 263 -5.75 4.32 -20.80
N ALA A 264 -4.47 4.60 -20.97
CA ALA A 264 -3.98 5.90 -21.38
C ALA A 264 -2.88 5.74 -22.44
N THR A 265 -2.71 6.78 -23.25
CA THR A 265 -1.63 6.86 -24.23
C THR A 265 -0.86 8.16 -24.04
N TYR A 266 0.47 8.08 -24.15
CA TYR A 266 1.35 9.25 -24.11
C TYR A 266 2.59 8.96 -24.96
N GLY A 267 2.77 9.74 -26.03
CA GLY A 267 3.79 9.45 -27.04
C GLY A 267 3.56 8.07 -27.67
N ASN A 268 4.62 7.25 -27.69
CA ASN A 268 4.58 5.86 -28.17
C ASN A 268 4.30 4.84 -27.04
N LYS A 269 3.77 5.29 -25.89
CA LYS A 269 3.42 4.42 -24.77
C LYS A 269 1.91 4.22 -24.65
N ILE A 270 1.51 3.00 -24.32
CA ILE A 270 0.16 2.65 -23.91
C ILE A 270 0.22 2.04 -22.51
N PHE A 271 -0.65 2.52 -21.63
CA PHE A 271 -0.72 2.12 -20.23
C PHE A 271 -2.10 1.59 -19.90
N PHE A 272 -2.17 0.44 -19.24
CA PHE A 272 -3.39 -0.18 -18.72
C PHE A 272 -3.33 -0.25 -17.21
N ARG A 273 -4.43 0.12 -16.55
CA ARG A 273 -4.63 -0.11 -15.11
C ARG A 273 -5.82 -1.03 -14.92
N ILE A 274 -5.61 -2.11 -14.18
CA ILE A 274 -6.62 -3.14 -13.94
C ILE A 274 -6.70 -3.38 -12.43
N PRO A 275 -7.57 -2.64 -11.72
CA PRO A 275 -7.72 -2.78 -10.28
C PRO A 275 -8.77 -3.87 -9.95
N MET A 276 -8.37 -4.83 -9.12
CA MET A 276 -9.17 -5.99 -8.72
C MET A 276 -9.76 -5.76 -7.33
N LYS A 277 -10.96 -6.32 -7.08
CA LYS A 277 -11.63 -6.27 -5.78
C LYS A 277 -10.76 -6.93 -4.71
N ASN A 278 -10.79 -6.35 -3.51
CA ASN A 278 -10.40 -7.07 -2.32
C ASN A 278 -11.58 -7.96 -1.90
N THR A 279 -11.40 -9.28 -2.01
CA THR A 279 -12.36 -10.28 -1.55
C THR A 279 -11.89 -10.99 -0.28
N SER A 280 -10.71 -10.63 0.25
CA SER A 280 -10.19 -11.21 1.49
C SER A 280 -11.14 -10.93 2.66
N ASN A 281 -11.54 -12.01 3.30
CA ASN A 281 -12.29 -12.00 4.53
C ASN A 281 -11.35 -12.34 5.69
N PHE A 282 -11.18 -11.38 6.58
CA PHE A 282 -10.29 -11.49 7.73
C PHE A 282 -10.77 -12.53 8.77
N SER A 283 -12.06 -12.88 8.78
CA SER A 283 -12.63 -13.77 9.79
C SER A 283 -12.47 -15.26 9.50
N ASP A 284 -12.44 -15.65 8.22
CA ASP A 284 -12.32 -17.04 7.78
C ASP A 284 -11.00 -17.33 7.03
N GLY A 285 -10.21 -16.28 6.72
CA GLY A 285 -8.95 -16.39 6.01
C GLY A 285 -9.09 -16.68 4.52
N TYR A 286 -10.31 -16.61 3.96
CA TYR A 286 -10.59 -16.85 2.55
C TYR A 286 -10.68 -15.56 1.74
N GLY A 287 -10.30 -15.64 0.46
CA GLY A 287 -10.43 -14.54 -0.50
C GLY A 287 -9.11 -13.83 -0.84
N ASP A 288 -9.13 -13.03 -1.90
CA ASP A 288 -7.96 -12.36 -2.44
C ASP A 288 -7.82 -10.95 -1.86
N VAL A 289 -6.62 -10.65 -1.35
CA VAL A 289 -6.26 -9.28 -0.93
C VAL A 289 -6.31 -8.32 -2.12
N LYS A 290 -6.41 -7.01 -1.87
CA LYS A 290 -6.46 -5.99 -2.94
C LYS A 290 -5.28 -6.16 -3.92
N ARG A 291 -5.59 -6.37 -5.20
CA ARG A 291 -4.60 -6.45 -6.30
C ARG A 291 -4.83 -5.33 -7.31
N GLU A 292 -3.76 -4.70 -7.77
CA GLU A 292 -3.83 -3.77 -8.90
C GLU A 292 -2.71 -4.11 -9.90
N TRP A 293 -3.10 -4.31 -11.15
CA TRP A 293 -2.20 -4.58 -12.25
C TRP A 293 -1.96 -3.32 -13.08
N TYR A 294 -0.71 -3.12 -13.46
CA TYR A 294 -0.23 -2.00 -14.26
C TYR A 294 0.58 -2.55 -15.42
N TYR A 295 0.19 -2.22 -16.65
CA TYR A 295 0.93 -2.62 -17.84
C TYR A 295 1.27 -1.39 -18.65
N GLU A 296 2.54 -1.15 -18.93
CA GLU A 296 3.00 -0.15 -19.88
C GLU A 296 3.77 -0.84 -21.00
N PHE A 297 3.43 -0.51 -22.26
CA PHE A 297 4.14 -1.00 -23.44
C PHE A 297 4.58 0.16 -24.30
N THR A 298 5.69 -0.02 -25.01
CA THR A 298 5.92 0.69 -26.27
C THR A 298 4.98 0.11 -27.32
N TYR A 299 4.14 0.93 -27.95
CA TYR A 299 3.25 0.51 -29.02
C TYR A 299 3.59 1.14 -30.37
N GLN A 300 3.32 0.41 -31.45
CA GLN A 300 3.45 0.90 -32.82
C GLN A 300 2.47 0.21 -33.76
N ARG A 301 2.06 0.92 -34.83
CA ARG A 301 1.34 0.31 -35.95
C ARG A 301 2.33 -0.36 -36.89
N ASN A 302 2.02 -1.60 -37.28
CA ASN A 302 2.71 -2.31 -38.36
C ASN A 302 1.67 -2.80 -39.37
N GLY A 303 1.44 -2.02 -40.43
CA GLY A 303 0.34 -2.24 -41.35
C GLY A 303 -1.01 -2.23 -40.62
N LYS A 304 -1.74 -3.35 -40.68
CA LYS A 304 -3.02 -3.51 -39.99
C LYS A 304 -2.88 -3.89 -38.50
N ASN A 305 -1.69 -4.33 -38.08
CA ASN A 305 -1.45 -4.89 -36.75
C ASN A 305 -1.00 -3.80 -35.77
N LEU A 306 -1.32 -4.00 -34.49
CA LEU A 306 -0.81 -3.22 -33.37
C LEU A 306 0.23 -4.06 -32.64
N VAL A 307 1.48 -3.57 -32.58
CA VAL A 307 2.57 -4.26 -31.88
C VAL A 307 2.75 -3.60 -30.52
N LEU A 308 2.69 -4.40 -29.46
CA LEU A 308 3.05 -4.04 -28.09
C LEU A 308 4.39 -4.69 -27.76
N SER A 309 5.34 -3.90 -27.28
CA SER A 309 6.72 -4.33 -27.04
C SER A 309 7.29 -3.65 -25.79
N GLN A 310 8.44 -4.15 -25.32
CA GLN A 310 9.14 -3.60 -24.15
C GLN A 310 8.19 -3.46 -22.94
N PRO A 311 7.56 -4.57 -22.51
CA PRO A 311 6.60 -4.51 -21.42
C PRO A 311 7.25 -4.03 -20.13
N ARG A 312 6.50 -3.23 -19.39
CA ARG A 312 6.71 -2.93 -17.97
C ARG A 312 5.44 -3.35 -17.25
N ILE A 313 5.58 -4.26 -16.30
CA ILE A 313 4.48 -4.92 -15.61
C ILE A 313 4.67 -4.67 -14.13
N GLY A 314 3.65 -4.09 -13.50
CA GLY A 314 3.57 -3.91 -12.07
C GLY A 314 2.37 -4.67 -11.53
N LEU A 315 2.60 -5.44 -10.47
CA LEU A 315 1.54 -6.07 -9.71
C LEU A 315 1.65 -5.61 -8.25
N PHE A 316 0.68 -4.82 -7.81
CA PHE A 316 0.55 -4.43 -6.42
C PHE A 316 -0.37 -5.39 -5.68
N VAL A 317 0.09 -5.92 -4.55
CA VAL A 317 -0.63 -6.85 -3.67
C VAL A 317 -0.50 -6.35 -2.23
N GLN A 318 -1.32 -5.36 -1.87
CA GLN A 318 -1.45 -4.70 -0.55
C GLN A 318 -0.14 -4.33 0.20
N ILE A 319 0.67 -5.30 0.62
CA ILE A 319 1.94 -5.15 1.34
C ILE A 319 3.18 -5.40 0.47
N LYS A 320 3.01 -5.88 -0.76
CA LYS A 320 4.10 -6.21 -1.68
C LYS A 320 3.81 -5.65 -3.07
N GLN A 321 4.86 -5.30 -3.79
CA GLN A 321 4.79 -4.97 -5.20
C GLN A 321 5.79 -5.83 -5.97
N PHE A 322 5.34 -6.40 -7.09
CA PHE A 322 6.17 -7.10 -8.05
C PHE A 322 6.34 -6.22 -9.27
N LEU A 323 7.56 -6.19 -9.82
CA LEU A 323 7.92 -5.41 -10.99
C LEU A 323 8.66 -6.30 -11.98
N THR A 324 8.30 -6.17 -13.25
CA THR A 324 8.99 -6.81 -14.37
C THR A 324 9.13 -5.79 -15.47
N SER A 325 10.35 -5.53 -15.90
CA SER A 325 10.65 -4.52 -16.91
C SER A 325 11.63 -5.09 -17.92
N TYR A 326 11.47 -4.69 -19.18
CA TYR A 326 12.45 -4.96 -20.24
C TYR A 326 13.90 -4.56 -19.85
N ALA A 327 14.05 -3.56 -18.97
CA ALA A 327 15.36 -3.12 -18.49
C ALA A 327 15.97 -4.00 -17.39
N ASP A 328 15.23 -4.95 -16.82
CA ASP A 328 15.73 -5.78 -15.73
C ASP A 328 16.72 -6.82 -16.27
N LYS A 329 17.81 -7.05 -15.52
CA LYS A 329 18.92 -7.92 -15.96
C LYS A 329 18.47 -9.35 -16.30
N THR A 330 17.44 -9.84 -15.63
CA THR A 330 16.92 -11.20 -15.81
C THR A 330 15.77 -11.28 -16.80
N PHE A 331 15.24 -10.15 -17.30
CA PHE A 331 14.07 -10.13 -18.18
C PHE A 331 14.31 -10.95 -19.45
N GLU A 332 15.43 -10.70 -20.13
CA GLU A 332 15.75 -11.40 -21.38
C GLU A 332 15.89 -12.91 -21.20
N ALA A 333 16.38 -13.37 -20.05
CA ALA A 333 16.61 -14.79 -19.80
C ALA A 333 15.40 -15.51 -19.14
N SER A 334 14.50 -14.77 -18.48
CA SER A 334 13.50 -15.34 -17.57
C SER A 334 12.05 -15.03 -17.95
N TYR A 335 11.80 -14.00 -18.76
CA TYR A 335 10.46 -13.67 -19.22
C TYR A 335 10.10 -14.46 -20.51
N PRO A 336 8.92 -15.11 -20.60
CA PRO A 336 8.60 -15.90 -21.78
C PRO A 336 8.58 -15.08 -23.06
N GLU A 337 9.28 -15.58 -24.09
CA GLU A 337 9.36 -14.97 -25.43
C GLU A 337 8.02 -14.46 -25.98
N PRO A 338 6.90 -15.21 -25.91
CA PRO A 338 5.61 -14.77 -26.44
C PRO A 338 5.07 -13.49 -25.80
N PHE A 339 5.48 -13.18 -24.57
CA PHE A 339 5.00 -12.00 -23.83
C PHE A 339 5.95 -10.80 -23.93
N LYS A 340 7.19 -10.99 -24.43
CA LYS A 340 8.13 -9.88 -24.67
C LYS A 340 7.65 -8.94 -25.77
N GLN A 341 6.92 -9.48 -26.75
CA GLN A 341 6.29 -8.72 -27.82
C GLN A 341 4.97 -9.38 -28.25
N ILE A 342 3.88 -8.63 -28.18
CA ILE A 342 2.54 -9.06 -28.56
C ILE A 342 2.15 -8.37 -29.86
N THR A 343 1.78 -9.14 -30.88
CA THR A 343 1.25 -8.61 -32.14
C THR A 343 -0.26 -8.81 -32.17
N LEU A 344 -1.00 -7.74 -31.86
CA LEU A 344 -2.45 -7.71 -31.94
C LEU A 344 -2.89 -7.55 -33.40
N THR A 345 -3.85 -8.37 -33.80
CA THR A 345 -4.46 -8.34 -35.12
C THR A 345 -5.90 -7.84 -35.03
N PRO A 346 -6.44 -7.15 -36.05
CA PRO A 346 -7.85 -6.81 -36.08
C PRO A 346 -8.69 -8.09 -36.19
N LYS A 347 -9.65 -8.27 -35.27
CA LYS A 347 -10.67 -9.31 -35.40
C LYS A 347 -11.58 -8.95 -36.56
N LYS A 348 -11.75 -9.89 -37.49
CA LYS A 348 -12.55 -9.70 -38.71
C LYS A 348 -14.03 -9.73 -38.43
#